data_AF-A0A1J4LYZ9-F1
#
_entry.id   AF-A0A1J4LYZ9-F1
#
_cell.length_a   1.000
_cell.length_b   1.000
_cell.length_c   1.000
_cell.angle_alpha   90.00
_cell.angle_beta   90.00
_cell.angle_gamma   90.00
#
_symmetry.space_group_name_H-M   'P 1'
#
loop_
_entity.id
_entity.type
_entity.pdbx_description
1 polymer ?
#
loop_
_entity_poly.entity_id
_entity_poly.type
_entity_poly.pdbx_seq_one_letter_code
_entity_poly.pdbx_strand_id
1 'polypeptide(L)'
;MGEVTTLYNQDFVGTMLREVIVIYATSDVETFPSGYKYRMHLGTVDGLELLRYDNSHSKTIGHEKHVATGHTKDVDFPGIEALLVEFWSEADQYWTADDVEPPRPYTND
;
A
#
# COMPACT_ATOMS: atom_id res chain seq x y z
N MET A 1 5.69 18.68 13.07
CA MET A 1 4.89 17.50 12.70
C MET A 1 3.55 18.03 12.26
N GLY A 2 3.20 17.83 10.99
CA GLY A 2 1.86 18.17 10.51
C GLY A 2 0.78 17.37 11.22
N GLU A 3 -0.45 17.83 11.12
CA GLU A 3 -1.62 17.05 11.53
C GLU A 3 -1.71 15.79 10.66
N VAL A 4 -2.24 14.71 11.24
CA VAL A 4 -2.40 13.42 10.57
C VAL A 4 -3.82 12.92 10.80
N THR A 5 -4.52 12.60 9.72
CA THR A 5 -5.86 11.99 9.76
C THR A 5 -5.79 10.62 9.10
N THR A 6 -6.19 9.58 9.82
CA THR A 6 -6.32 8.22 9.25
C THR A 6 -7.46 8.21 8.23
N LEU A 7 -7.14 7.87 6.98
CA LEU A 7 -8.12 7.70 5.92
C LEU A 7 -8.51 6.24 5.74
N TYR A 8 -7.53 5.34 5.81
CA TYR A 8 -7.73 3.91 5.66
C TYR A 8 -6.79 3.13 6.56
N ASN A 9 -7.32 2.09 7.21
CA ASN A 9 -6.54 1.16 8.00
C ASN A 9 -7.14 -0.23 7.88
N GLN A 10 -6.35 -1.18 7.38
CA GLN A 10 -6.70 -2.58 7.27
C GLN A 10 -5.50 -3.44 7.67
N ASP A 11 -5.78 -4.48 8.44
CA ASP A 11 -4.86 -5.58 8.72
C ASP A 11 -5.63 -6.87 8.47
N PHE A 12 -5.35 -7.51 7.34
CA PHE A 12 -5.99 -8.75 6.93
C PHE A 12 -4.96 -9.87 6.94
N VAL A 13 -5.31 -10.98 7.60
CA VAL A 13 -4.45 -12.16 7.71
C VAL A 13 -5.20 -13.35 7.13
N GLY A 14 -4.72 -13.85 6.00
CA GLY A 14 -5.15 -15.11 5.41
C GLY A 14 -4.35 -16.30 5.95
N THR A 15 -4.38 -17.42 5.23
CA THR A 15 -3.66 -18.63 5.65
C THR A 15 -2.15 -18.48 5.49
N MET A 16 -1.70 -18.01 4.33
CA MET A 16 -0.27 -17.85 4.02
C MET A 16 0.17 -16.39 3.90
N LEU A 17 -0.78 -15.47 3.77
CA LEU A 17 -0.52 -14.08 3.41
C LEU A 17 -1.09 -13.11 4.45
N ARG A 18 -0.47 -11.94 4.54
CA ARG A 18 -0.93 -10.81 5.35
C ARG A 18 -0.85 -9.52 4.54
N GLU A 19 -1.99 -8.83 4.44
CA GLU A 19 -2.11 -7.51 3.83
C GLU A 19 -2.31 -6.46 4.92
N VAL A 20 -1.44 -5.45 4.94
CA VAL A 20 -1.51 -4.31 5.86
C VAL A 20 -1.53 -3.04 5.06
N ILE A 21 -2.62 -2.27 5.19
CA ILE A 21 -2.77 -0.99 4.51
C ILE A 21 -2.99 0.07 5.56
N VAL A 22 -2.16 1.10 5.51
CA VAL A 22 -2.31 2.28 6.35
C VAL A 22 -2.13 3.51 5.48
N ILE A 23 -3.14 4.38 5.47
CA ILE A 23 -3.17 5.62 4.69
C ILE A 23 -3.58 6.76 5.59
N TYR A 24 -2.79 7.83 5.55
CA TYR A 24 -3.07 9.07 6.25
C TYR A 24 -3.07 10.26 5.29
N ALA A 25 -4.00 11.20 5.49
CA ALA A 25 -3.81 12.58 5.07
C ALA A 25 -2.87 13.28 6.05
N THR A 26 -2.00 14.15 5.56
CA THR A 26 -1.13 14.97 6.41
C THR A 26 -0.92 16.37 5.86
N SER A 27 -0.82 17.35 6.77
CA SER A 27 -0.40 18.71 6.41
C SER A 27 1.12 18.91 6.35
N ASP A 28 1.91 17.87 6.62
CA ASP A 28 3.38 17.88 6.51
C ASP A 28 3.85 17.74 5.05
N VAL A 29 3.48 18.71 4.21
CA VAL A 29 3.80 18.71 2.77
C VAL A 29 5.29 18.87 2.47
N GLU A 30 6.06 19.35 3.45
CA GLU A 30 7.53 19.45 3.36
C GLU A 30 8.22 18.07 3.40
N THR A 31 7.60 17.12 4.10
CA THR A 31 8.06 15.73 4.19
C THR A 31 7.34 14.84 3.19
N PHE A 32 6.04 15.10 2.97
CA PHE A 32 5.16 14.34 2.09
C PHE A 32 4.47 15.28 1.08
N PRO A 33 5.13 15.66 -0.02
CA PRO A 33 4.60 16.62 -0.99
C PRO A 33 3.23 16.27 -1.60
N SER A 34 2.86 14.99 -1.60
CA SER A 34 1.53 14.53 -2.04
C SER A 34 0.40 14.86 -1.07
N GLY A 35 0.71 15.27 0.16
CA GLY A 35 -0.27 15.42 1.24
C GLY A 35 -0.70 14.10 1.88
N TYR A 36 -0.09 12.97 1.50
CA TYR A 36 -0.39 11.65 2.04
C TYR A 36 0.84 10.99 2.63
N LYS A 37 0.64 10.22 3.70
CA LYS A 37 1.61 9.24 4.20
C LYS A 37 0.97 7.87 4.12
N TYR A 38 1.60 6.91 3.48
CA TYR A 38 1.01 5.59 3.34
C TYR A 38 2.04 4.46 3.37
N ARG A 39 1.54 3.27 3.71
CA ARG A 39 2.18 1.98 3.48
C ARG A 39 1.09 0.97 3.15
N MET A 40 1.15 0.40 1.96
CA MET A 40 0.34 -0.70 1.48
C MET A 40 1.27 -1.89 1.29
N HIS A 41 1.10 -2.96 2.06
CA HIS A 41 2.03 -4.07 2.08
C HIS A 41 1.29 -5.40 2.02
N LEU A 42 1.73 -6.27 1.12
CA LEU A 42 1.38 -7.67 1.07
C LEU A 42 2.67 -8.50 1.26
N GLY A 43 2.62 -9.43 2.20
CA GLY A 43 3.69 -10.38 2.43
C GLY A 43 3.16 -11.71 2.91
N THR A 44 4.07 -12.67 3.10
CA THR A 44 3.71 -13.94 3.75
C THR A 44 3.61 -13.75 5.26
N VAL A 45 2.85 -14.62 5.93
CA VAL A 45 2.80 -14.67 7.40
C VAL A 45 4.17 -14.95 8.03
N ASP A 46 5.09 -15.57 7.27
CA ASP A 46 6.48 -15.83 7.64
C ASP A 46 7.43 -14.66 7.35
N GLY A 47 6.91 -13.53 6.84
CA GLY A 47 7.65 -12.26 6.72
C GLY A 47 8.34 -12.02 5.38
N LEU A 48 8.03 -12.79 4.33
CA LEU A 48 8.50 -12.46 2.98
C LEU A 48 7.71 -11.27 2.43
N GLU A 49 8.39 -10.22 1.97
CA GLU A 49 7.79 -9.10 1.25
C GLU A 49 7.48 -9.50 -0.20
N LEU A 50 6.20 -9.47 -0.58
CA LEU A 50 5.76 -9.78 -1.94
C LEU A 50 5.50 -8.52 -2.75
N LEU A 51 4.80 -7.57 -2.15
CA LEU A 51 4.46 -6.28 -2.74
C LEU A 51 4.38 -5.20 -1.67
N ARG A 52 5.01 -4.04 -1.88
CA ARG A 52 4.80 -2.88 -1.03
C ARG A 52 4.79 -1.59 -1.82
N TYR A 53 3.81 -0.74 -1.56
CA TYR A 53 3.81 0.65 -1.96
C TYR A 53 3.93 1.52 -0.72
N ASP A 54 4.88 2.44 -0.69
CA ASP A 54 4.98 3.45 0.35
C ASP A 54 5.68 4.72 -0.15
N ASN A 55 5.75 5.72 0.74
CA ASN A 55 6.44 6.96 0.49
C ASN A 55 7.28 7.40 1.68
N SER A 56 7.91 6.45 2.38
CA SER A 56 8.69 6.73 3.59
C SER A 56 9.81 7.75 3.35
N HIS A 57 10.30 7.84 2.12
CA HIS A 57 11.34 8.77 1.67
C HIS A 57 10.82 9.77 0.61
N SER A 58 9.55 10.18 0.71
CA SER A 58 8.86 10.97 -0.32
C SER A 58 9.63 12.22 -0.79
N LYS A 59 10.34 12.91 0.11
CA LYS A 59 11.14 14.09 -0.23
C LYS A 59 12.38 13.80 -1.10
N THR A 60 12.97 12.62 -0.97
CA THR A 60 14.27 12.30 -1.61
C THR A 60 14.17 11.24 -2.70
N ILE A 61 13.19 10.33 -2.59
CA ILE A 61 13.02 9.19 -3.50
C ILE A 61 11.64 9.23 -4.19
N GLY A 62 10.69 9.99 -3.64
CA GLY A 62 9.32 9.98 -4.13
C GLY A 62 8.56 8.76 -3.63
N HIS A 63 7.72 8.21 -4.50
CA HIS A 63 6.89 7.04 -4.23
C HIS A 63 7.67 5.77 -4.57
N GLU A 64 7.60 4.76 -3.71
CA GLU A 64 8.38 3.53 -3.86
C GLU A 64 7.44 2.34 -4.04
N LYS A 65 7.80 1.46 -4.98
CA LYS A 65 7.19 0.15 -5.17
C LYS A 65 8.24 -0.91 -4.93
N HIS A 66 8.00 -1.82 -4.00
CA HIS A 66 8.85 -2.96 -3.72
C HIS A 66 8.14 -4.24 -4.17
N VAL A 67 8.92 -5.16 -4.73
CA VAL A 67 8.50 -6.51 -5.10
C VAL A 67 9.57 -7.48 -4.61
N ALA A 68 9.26 -8.77 -4.53
CA ALA A 68 10.22 -9.79 -4.05
C ALA A 68 11.59 -9.74 -4.75
N THR A 69 11.66 -9.30 -6.01
CA THR A 69 12.90 -9.24 -6.82
C THR A 69 13.61 -7.88 -6.80
N GLY A 70 13.09 -6.87 -6.10
CA GLY A 70 13.69 -5.54 -6.09
C GLY A 70 12.72 -4.41 -5.75
N HIS A 71 13.09 -3.18 -6.12
CA HIS A 71 12.22 -2.03 -5.93
C HIS A 71 12.38 -1.01 -7.07
N THR A 72 11.30 -0.32 -7.38
CA THR A 72 11.25 0.83 -8.29
C THR A 72 11.06 2.08 -7.45
N LYS A 73 11.87 3.09 -7.76
CA LYS A 73 11.85 4.41 -7.12
C LYS A 73 11.10 5.39 -7.99
N ASP A 74 10.53 6.40 -7.35
CA ASP A 74 9.82 7.50 -8.01
C ASP A 74 8.74 7.00 -8.99
N VAL A 75 7.91 6.07 -8.52
CA VAL A 75 6.77 5.59 -9.31
C VAL A 75 5.72 6.70 -9.42
N ASP A 76 4.96 6.69 -10.50
CA ASP A 76 3.90 7.67 -10.72
C ASP A 76 2.89 7.65 -9.56
N PHE A 77 2.47 8.85 -9.15
CA PHE A 77 1.44 9.02 -8.13
C PHE A 77 0.19 9.66 -8.74
N PRO A 78 -0.75 8.85 -9.24
CA PRO A 78 -2.01 9.35 -9.82
C PRO A 78 -2.97 9.92 -8.76
N GLY A 79 -2.66 9.74 -7.47
CA GLY A 79 -3.54 10.01 -6.34
C GLY A 79 -3.74 8.75 -5.49
N ILE A 80 -4.12 8.93 -4.22
CA ILE A 80 -4.13 7.84 -3.25
C ILE A 80 -5.17 6.75 -3.56
N GLU A 81 -6.33 7.13 -4.11
CA GLU A 81 -7.39 6.18 -4.46
C GLU A 81 -6.98 5.30 -5.64
N ALA A 82 -6.44 5.90 -6.70
CA ALA A 82 -5.95 5.18 -7.87
C ALA A 82 -4.76 4.26 -7.51
N LEU A 83 -3.85 4.73 -6.67
CA LEU A 83 -2.72 3.91 -6.19
C LEU A 83 -3.19 2.73 -5.32
N LEU A 84 -4.24 2.92 -4.51
CA LEU A 84 -4.84 1.85 -3.72
C LEU A 84 -5.50 0.77 -4.60
N VAL A 85 -6.18 1.18 -5.67
CA VAL A 85 -6.75 0.25 -6.66
C VAL A 85 -5.65 -0.52 -7.38
N GLU A 86 -4.56 0.14 -7.77
CA GLU A 86 -3.40 -0.52 -8.38
C GLU A 86 -2.77 -1.54 -7.43
N PHE A 87 -2.56 -1.16 -6.16
CA PHE A 87 -2.06 -2.08 -5.14
C PHE A 87 -2.96 -3.31 -5.01
N TRP A 88 -4.28 -3.14 -4.93
CA TRP A 88 -5.22 -4.27 -4.82
C TRP A 88 -5.20 -5.15 -6.06
N SER A 89 -5.22 -4.57 -7.26
CA SER A 89 -5.16 -5.34 -8.51
C SER A 89 -3.89 -6.19 -8.63
N GLU A 90 -2.77 -5.76 -8.05
CA GLU A 90 -1.55 -6.57 -7.99
C GLU A 90 -1.55 -7.56 -6.83
N ALA A 91 -2.03 -7.15 -5.65
CA ALA A 91 -2.16 -8.03 -4.48
C ALA A 91 -3.08 -9.22 -4.77
N ASP A 92 -4.16 -9.01 -5.52
CA ASP A 92 -5.12 -10.04 -5.96
C ASP A 92 -4.48 -11.15 -6.79
N GLN A 93 -3.33 -10.90 -7.42
CA GLN A 93 -2.60 -11.94 -8.15
C GLN A 93 -1.89 -12.96 -7.25
N TYR A 94 -1.74 -12.65 -5.96
CA TYR A 94 -1.12 -13.53 -4.97
C TYR A 94 -2.12 -14.32 -4.14
N TRP A 95 -3.34 -13.81 -3.98
CA TRP A 95 -4.41 -14.51 -3.30
C TRP A 95 -4.87 -15.70 -4.15
N THR A 96 -4.95 -16.90 -3.55
CA THR A 96 -5.36 -18.11 -4.26
C THR A 96 -6.84 -18.42 -4.01
N ALA A 97 -7.46 -19.26 -4.85
CA ALA A 97 -8.87 -19.64 -4.69
C ALA A 97 -9.18 -20.37 -3.36
N ASP A 98 -8.15 -20.89 -2.69
CA ASP A 98 -8.27 -21.52 -1.37
C ASP A 98 -8.08 -20.52 -0.21
N ASP A 99 -7.65 -19.28 -0.50
CA ASP A 99 -7.56 -18.21 0.49
C ASP A 99 -8.90 -17.49 0.64
N VAL A 100 -9.16 -17.00 1.86
CA VAL A 100 -10.18 -15.95 2.05
C VAL A 100 -9.56 -14.66 1.52
N GLU A 101 -10.08 -14.13 0.42
CA GLU A 101 -9.65 -12.83 -0.10
C GLU A 101 -10.00 -11.70 0.90
N PRO A 102 -9.17 -10.65 0.99
CA PRO A 102 -9.52 -9.47 1.77
C PRO A 102 -10.81 -8.85 1.23
N PRO A 103 -11.69 -8.32 2.10
CA PRO A 103 -12.84 -7.56 1.62
C PRO A 103 -12.34 -6.35 0.83
N ARG A 104 -12.59 -6.35 -0.48
CA ARG A 104 -12.35 -5.19 -1.35
C ARG A 104 -13.55 -4.24 -1.24
N PRO A 105 -13.38 -2.98 -0.81
CA PRO A 105 -14.49 -2.03 -0.67
C PRO A 105 -15.01 -1.50 -2.02
N TYR A 106 -14.34 -1.80 -3.14
CA TYR A 106 -14.89 -1.58 -4.48
C TYR A 106 -15.51 -2.89 -4.98
N THR A 107 -16.82 -2.93 -5.11
CA THR A 107 -17.51 -4.01 -5.82
C THR A 107 -17.17 -3.90 -7.30
N ASN A 108 -16.67 -4.99 -7.90
CA ASN A 108 -16.80 -5.19 -9.34
C ASN A 108 -18.30 -5.35 -9.63
N ASP A 109 -18.97 -4.24 -9.95
CA ASP A 109 -20.27 -4.28 -10.63
C ASP A 109 -20.10 -4.79 -12.08
#